data_AF-A0A537N932-F1
#
_entry.id   AF-A0A537N932-F1
#
_cell.length_a   1.000
_cell.length_b   1.000
_cell.length_c   1.000
_cell.angle_alpha   90.00
_cell.angle_beta   90.00
_cell.angle_gamma   90.00
#
_symmetry.space_group_name_H-M   'P 1'
#
loop_
_entity.id
_entity.type
_entity.pdbx_description
1 polymer ?
#
loop_
_entity_poly.entity_id
_entity_poly.type
_entity_poly.pdbx_seq_one_letter_code
_entity_poly.pdbx_strand_id
1 'polypeptide(L)'
;DETSLGADRAALATREDRFGVGDALTAVETDTYVSFPFIEPIKGGSYGPVYEVRTYLLKPGGLAGTMEAWRKAAPERMKLSRVTAAMYSITGPTPRFMHIWPYASLEERQRIRKEAVDKKIWPPPGGPDRLLAQQTDIYLPAPFSPLR
;
A
#
# COMPACT_ATOMS: atom_id res chain seq x y z
N ASP A 1 5.89 -18.66 7.11
CA ASP A 1 4.95 -18.96 8.21
C ASP A 1 5.21 -17.99 9.37
N GLU A 2 4.44 -18.06 10.45
CA GLU A 2 4.62 -17.17 11.62
C GLU A 2 6.00 -17.30 12.26
N THR A 3 6.59 -18.50 12.24
CA THR A 3 7.93 -18.77 12.78
C THR A 3 8.99 -17.99 12.02
N SER A 4 8.96 -18.03 10.69
CA SER A 4 9.88 -17.25 9.84
C SER A 4 9.70 -15.75 10.02
N LEU A 5 8.46 -15.25 10.11
CA LEU A 5 8.18 -13.83 10.38
C LEU A 5 8.71 -13.40 11.76
N GLY A 6 8.57 -14.26 12.78
CA GLY A 6 9.10 -14.02 14.12
C GLY A 6 10.63 -13.91 14.14
N ALA A 7 11.31 -14.84 13.46
CA ALA A 7 12.77 -14.83 13.35
C ALA A 7 13.28 -13.56 12.63
N ASP A 8 12.64 -13.16 11.53
CA ASP A 8 12.99 -11.95 10.78
C ASP A 8 12.85 -10.68 11.64
N ARG A 9 11.78 -10.59 12.45
CA ARG A 9 11.57 -9.47 13.37
C ARG A 9 12.57 -9.46 14.52
N ALA A 10 12.90 -10.61 15.09
CA ALA A 10 13.91 -10.71 16.13
C ALA A 10 15.29 -10.27 15.61
N ALA A 11 15.64 -10.66 14.38
CA ALA A 11 16.87 -10.21 13.72
C ALA A 11 16.84 -8.72 13.36
N LEU A 12 15.67 -8.15 13.05
CA LEU A 12 15.50 -6.71 12.84
C LEU A 12 15.78 -5.91 14.11
N ALA A 13 15.30 -6.38 15.26
CA ALA A 13 15.40 -5.66 16.52
C ALA A 13 16.84 -5.51 17.06
N THR A 14 17.77 -6.34 16.59
CA THR A 14 19.16 -6.39 17.09
C THR A 14 20.19 -5.83 16.13
N ARG A 15 19.78 -5.35 14.94
CA ARG A 15 20.68 -4.77 13.94
C ARG A 15 20.72 -3.25 14.06
N GLU A 16 21.93 -2.69 14.22
CA GLU A 16 22.15 -1.24 14.30
C GLU A 16 21.99 -0.51 12.96
N ASP A 17 22.50 -1.08 11.85
CA ASP A 17 22.41 -0.44 10.54
C ASP A 17 22.02 -1.42 9.43
N ARG A 18 20.71 -1.68 9.30
CA ARG A 18 20.19 -2.60 8.27
C ARG A 18 20.18 -2.00 6.87
N PHE A 19 19.99 -0.70 6.75
CA PHE A 19 19.70 -0.04 5.48
C PHE A 19 20.86 0.84 4.98
N GLY A 20 22.00 0.82 5.67
CA GLY A 20 23.16 1.67 5.35
C GLY A 20 22.93 3.14 5.68
N VAL A 21 22.03 3.42 6.63
CA VAL A 21 21.59 4.78 7.02
C VAL A 21 21.46 4.93 8.54
N GLY A 22 22.14 4.07 9.31
CA GLY A 22 22.05 4.03 10.79
C GLY A 22 22.27 5.40 11.44
N ASP A 23 23.24 6.17 10.95
CA ASP A 23 23.56 7.51 11.47
C ASP A 23 22.43 8.54 11.30
N ALA A 24 21.51 8.31 10.35
CA ALA A 24 20.37 9.18 10.07
C ALA A 24 19.05 8.64 10.65
N LEU A 25 19.08 7.46 11.28
CA LEU A 25 17.88 6.75 11.69
C LEU A 25 17.44 7.21 13.09
N THR A 26 16.27 7.86 13.16
CA THR A 26 15.72 8.39 14.42
C THR A 26 14.68 7.48 15.06
N ALA A 27 13.99 6.66 14.26
CA ALA A 27 13.00 5.69 14.70
C ALA A 27 12.84 4.56 13.68
N VAL A 28 12.49 3.37 14.15
CA VAL A 28 12.07 2.23 13.31
C VAL A 28 10.66 1.81 13.70
N GLU A 29 9.76 1.82 12.74
CA GLU A 29 8.45 1.18 12.87
C GLU A 29 8.40 -0.04 11.95
N THR A 30 7.95 -1.18 12.48
CA THR A 30 7.79 -2.41 11.70
C THR A 30 6.36 -2.89 11.77
N ASP A 31 5.74 -3.02 10.61
CA ASP A 31 4.39 -3.52 10.46
C ASP A 31 4.33 -4.76 9.58
N THR A 32 3.31 -5.58 9.79
CA THR A 32 3.03 -6.73 8.95
C THR A 32 1.65 -6.64 8.37
N TYR A 33 1.61 -6.91 7.07
CA TYR A 33 0.44 -6.76 6.24
C TYR A 33 0.03 -8.10 5.65
N VAL A 34 -1.27 -8.25 5.45
CA VAL A 34 -1.87 -9.35 4.70
C VAL A 34 -2.56 -8.78 3.47
N SER A 35 -2.22 -9.29 2.28
CA SER A 35 -2.86 -8.89 1.04
C SER A 35 -4.34 -9.23 1.02
N PHE A 36 -5.14 -8.39 0.38
CA PHE A 36 -6.50 -8.78 0.03
C PHE A 36 -6.46 -10.01 -0.89
N PRO A 37 -7.34 -11.01 -0.67
CA PRO A 37 -7.21 -12.32 -1.32
C PRO A 37 -7.46 -12.32 -2.83
N PHE A 38 -7.98 -11.21 -3.37
CA PHE A 38 -8.27 -11.02 -4.80
C PHE A 38 -7.26 -10.09 -5.51
N ILE A 39 -6.21 -9.66 -4.81
CA ILE A 39 -5.11 -8.91 -5.40
C ILE A 39 -3.98 -9.89 -5.73
N GLU A 40 -3.43 -9.77 -6.93
CA GLU A 40 -2.32 -10.62 -7.33
C GLU A 40 -1.12 -10.47 -6.38
N PRO A 41 -0.34 -11.54 -6.13
CA PRO A 41 0.91 -11.44 -5.42
C PRO A 41 1.84 -10.39 -6.02
N ILE A 42 2.60 -9.70 -5.16
CA ILE A 42 3.55 -8.68 -5.59
C ILE A 42 4.61 -9.33 -6.49
N LYS A 43 4.66 -8.89 -7.74
CA LYS A 43 5.66 -9.28 -8.73
C LYS A 43 6.62 -8.11 -8.95
N GLY A 44 7.92 -8.43 -8.90
CA GLY A 44 8.98 -7.50 -9.28
C GLY A 44 8.93 -7.17 -10.78
N GLY A 45 9.45 -6.01 -11.15
CA GLY A 45 9.42 -5.51 -12.52
C GLY A 45 9.59 -3.99 -12.59
N SER A 46 9.52 -3.47 -13.82
CA SER A 46 9.60 -2.03 -14.12
C SER A 46 8.19 -1.47 -14.36
N TYR A 47 7.66 -0.74 -13.39
CA TYR A 47 6.33 -0.13 -13.34
C TYR A 47 6.36 1.37 -13.01
N GLY A 48 7.46 1.86 -12.40
CA GLY A 48 7.62 3.24 -11.93
C GLY A 48 8.06 4.23 -13.03
N PRO A 49 8.72 5.34 -12.64
CA PRO A 49 9.42 5.56 -11.36
C PRO A 49 8.54 6.11 -10.23
N VAL A 50 7.28 6.47 -10.46
CA VAL A 50 6.44 7.11 -9.44
C VAL A 50 5.55 6.08 -8.77
N TYR A 51 5.68 5.92 -7.45
CA TYR A 51 4.81 5.05 -6.66
C TYR A 51 3.96 5.88 -5.69
N GLU A 52 2.65 5.90 -5.91
CA GLU A 52 1.70 6.44 -4.94
C GLU A 52 1.39 5.36 -3.89
N VAL A 53 1.85 5.58 -2.66
CA VAL A 53 1.54 4.74 -1.51
C VAL A 53 0.50 5.45 -0.67
N ARG A 54 -0.59 4.77 -0.37
CA ARG A 54 -1.70 5.32 0.40
C ARG A 54 -1.96 4.44 1.58
N THR A 55 -1.94 5.03 2.76
CA THR A 55 -2.14 4.33 4.04
C THR A 55 -3.29 4.98 4.77
N TYR A 56 -4.36 4.24 4.99
CA TYR A 56 -5.55 4.72 5.66
C TYR A 56 -5.73 4.06 7.01
N LEU A 57 -6.06 4.87 8.02
CA LEU A 57 -6.48 4.37 9.31
C LEU A 57 -7.95 4.00 9.24
N LEU A 58 -8.30 2.74 9.52
CA LEU A 58 -9.68 2.28 9.48
C LEU A 58 -10.40 2.56 10.80
N LYS A 59 -11.69 2.88 10.73
CA LYS A 59 -12.57 2.81 11.91
C LYS A 59 -12.67 1.37 12.41
N PRO A 60 -12.96 1.15 13.71
CA PRO A 60 -13.25 -0.18 14.23
C PRO A 60 -14.29 -0.91 13.38
N GLY A 61 -14.01 -2.16 13.00
CA GLY A 61 -14.88 -2.96 12.12
C GLY A 61 -14.91 -2.55 10.64
N GLY A 62 -14.19 -1.49 10.24
CA GLY A 62 -14.22 -0.95 8.87
C GLY A 62 -13.55 -1.81 7.79
N LEU A 63 -12.75 -2.81 8.19
CA LEU A 63 -11.97 -3.64 7.27
C LEU A 63 -12.83 -4.46 6.31
N ALA A 64 -13.82 -5.21 6.83
CA ALA A 64 -14.64 -6.09 6.00
C ALA A 64 -15.40 -5.32 4.91
N GLY A 65 -15.99 -4.19 5.28
CA GLY A 65 -16.67 -3.30 4.33
C GLY A 65 -15.70 -2.70 3.31
N THR A 66 -14.53 -2.26 3.74
CA THR A 66 -13.48 -1.73 2.84
C THR A 66 -13.04 -2.77 1.83
N MET A 67 -12.77 -3.99 2.29
CA MET A 67 -12.36 -5.11 1.44
C MET A 67 -13.44 -5.46 0.40
N GLU A 68 -14.71 -5.52 0.81
CA GLU A 68 -15.83 -5.80 -0.10
C GLU A 68 -16.04 -4.68 -1.13
N ALA A 69 -15.92 -3.42 -0.72
CA ALA A 69 -16.00 -2.29 -1.66
C ALA A 69 -14.85 -2.32 -2.68
N TRP A 70 -13.64 -2.66 -2.24
CA TRP A 70 -12.49 -2.85 -3.13
C TRP A 70 -12.66 -4.03 -4.07
N ARG A 71 -13.18 -5.17 -3.58
CA ARG A 71 -13.44 -6.36 -4.41
C ARG A 71 -14.30 -6.04 -5.64
N LYS A 72 -15.27 -5.14 -5.48
CA LYS A 72 -16.17 -4.71 -6.57
C LYS A 72 -15.55 -3.67 -7.49
N ALA A 73 -14.85 -2.68 -6.93
CA ALA A 73 -14.38 -1.52 -7.69
C ALA A 73 -12.98 -1.69 -8.31
N ALA A 74 -12.10 -2.49 -7.70
CA ALA A 74 -10.72 -2.66 -8.15
C ALA A 74 -10.59 -3.18 -9.58
N PRO A 75 -11.39 -4.17 -10.06
CA PRO A 75 -11.25 -4.69 -11.42
C PRO A 75 -11.37 -3.62 -12.52
N GLU A 76 -12.36 -2.73 -12.44
CA GLU A 76 -12.51 -1.64 -13.42
C GLU A 76 -11.41 -0.59 -13.28
N ARG A 77 -11.01 -0.24 -12.04
CA ARG A 77 -9.91 0.70 -11.81
C ARG A 77 -8.59 0.17 -12.34
N MET A 78 -8.35 -1.13 -12.23
CA MET A 78 -7.12 -1.79 -12.69
C MET A 78 -6.97 -1.78 -14.21
N LYS A 79 -8.05 -1.55 -14.97
CA LYS A 79 -7.98 -1.31 -16.41
C LYS A 79 -7.33 0.04 -16.77
N LEU A 80 -7.34 1.01 -15.86
CA LEU A 80 -6.69 2.31 -16.06
C LEU A 80 -5.25 2.33 -15.57
N SER A 81 -4.97 1.68 -14.44
CA SER A 81 -3.62 1.61 -13.85
C SER A 81 -3.47 0.36 -13.00
N ARG A 82 -2.28 -0.24 -13.01
CA ARG A 82 -1.93 -1.37 -12.14
C ARG A 82 -2.08 -1.00 -10.65
N VAL A 83 -2.55 -1.95 -9.85
CA VAL A 83 -2.33 -1.95 -8.40
C VAL A 83 -1.22 -2.95 -8.08
N THR A 84 -0.18 -2.51 -7.37
CA THR A 84 0.92 -3.40 -6.94
C THR A 84 0.55 -4.15 -5.67
N ALA A 85 -0.14 -3.48 -4.75
CA ALA A 85 -0.60 -4.08 -3.50
C ALA A 85 -1.89 -3.39 -3.03
N ALA A 86 -2.77 -4.16 -2.42
CA ALA A 86 -3.80 -3.66 -1.51
C ALA A 86 -3.90 -4.65 -0.35
N MET A 87 -3.59 -4.17 0.85
CA MET A 87 -3.28 -5.00 2.01
C MET A 87 -3.65 -4.30 3.31
N TYR A 88 -3.87 -5.06 4.37
CA TYR A 88 -4.21 -4.51 5.69
C TYR A 88 -3.22 -4.98 6.75
N SER A 89 -2.93 -4.12 7.72
CA SER A 89 -2.03 -4.46 8.81
C SER A 89 -2.71 -5.43 9.78
N ILE A 90 -1.93 -6.40 10.26
CA ILE A 90 -2.29 -7.32 11.36
C ILE A 90 -1.48 -7.03 12.63
N THR A 91 -0.62 -6.03 12.59
CA THR A 91 0.17 -5.51 13.70
C THR A 91 -0.12 -4.03 13.95
N GLY A 92 0.37 -3.54 15.08
CA GLY A 92 0.18 -2.17 15.51
C GLY A 92 -1.20 -1.92 16.13
N PRO A 93 -1.44 -0.69 16.62
CA PRO A 93 -2.55 -0.39 17.51
C PRO A 93 -3.91 -0.30 16.81
N THR A 94 -3.93 -0.16 15.49
CA THR A 94 -5.17 -0.02 14.71
C THR A 94 -4.94 -0.58 13.30
N PRO A 95 -5.93 -1.26 12.69
CA PRO A 95 -5.83 -1.73 11.32
C PRO A 95 -5.60 -0.57 10.34
N ARG A 96 -4.48 -0.63 9.62
CA ARG A 96 -4.16 0.26 8.50
C ARG A 96 -4.46 -0.46 7.20
N PHE A 97 -5.15 0.19 6.28
CA PHE A 97 -5.31 -0.27 4.92
C PHE A 97 -4.28 0.45 4.02
N MET A 98 -3.31 -0.29 3.48
CA MET A 98 -2.28 0.23 2.59
C MET A 98 -2.52 -0.26 1.16
N HIS A 99 -2.33 0.63 0.19
CA HIS A 99 -2.33 0.26 -1.21
C HIS A 99 -1.33 1.08 -2.03
N ILE A 100 -0.74 0.42 -3.03
CA ILE A 100 0.40 0.92 -3.80
C ILE A 100 0.04 0.95 -5.29
N TRP A 101 0.22 2.11 -5.93
CA TRP A 101 -0.07 2.35 -7.34
C TRP A 101 1.17 2.91 -8.05
N PRO A 102 1.78 2.15 -8.98
CA PRO A 102 2.85 2.65 -9.83
C PRO A 102 2.32 3.48 -11.01
N TYR A 103 3.08 4.49 -11.42
CA TYR A 103 2.84 5.39 -12.53
C TYR A 103 4.15 5.74 -13.25
N ALA A 104 4.09 5.98 -14.56
CA ALA A 104 5.24 6.45 -15.33
C ALA A 104 5.63 7.90 -15.01
N SER A 105 4.69 8.72 -14.52
CA SER A 105 4.96 10.09 -14.07
C SER A 105 3.87 10.64 -13.15
N LEU A 106 4.10 11.81 -12.54
CA LEU A 106 3.08 12.51 -11.74
C LEU A 106 1.92 13.04 -12.60
N GLU A 107 2.19 13.40 -13.85
CA GLU A 107 1.19 13.83 -14.83
C GLU A 107 0.27 12.67 -15.21
N GLU A 108 0.85 11.49 -15.49
CA GLU A 108 0.06 10.28 -15.74
C GLU A 108 -0.82 9.92 -14.53
N ARG A 109 -0.25 9.97 -13.33
CA ARG A 109 -1.01 9.78 -12.08
C ARG A 109 -2.21 10.71 -12.03
N GLN A 110 -2.03 12.00 -12.30
CA GLN A 110 -3.13 12.98 -12.27
C GLN A 110 -4.19 12.66 -13.34
N ARG A 111 -3.77 12.37 -14.57
CA ARG A 111 -4.65 12.00 -15.69
C ARG A 111 -5.53 10.80 -15.34
N ILE A 112 -4.91 9.71 -14.89
CA ILE A 112 -5.62 8.46 -14.55
C ILE A 112 -6.58 8.66 -13.37
N ARG A 113 -6.17 9.42 -12.35
CA ARG A 113 -7.04 9.73 -11.20
C ARG A 113 -8.27 10.52 -11.63
N LYS A 114 -8.08 11.54 -12.49
CA LYS A 114 -9.18 12.31 -13.05
C LYS A 114 -10.11 11.43 -13.87
N GLU A 115 -9.56 10.62 -14.77
CA GLU A 115 -10.34 9.70 -15.60
C GLU A 115 -11.17 8.71 -14.78
N ALA A 116 -10.60 8.16 -13.71
CA ALA A 116 -11.31 7.22 -12.83
C ALA A 116 -12.52 7.87 -12.13
N VAL A 117 -12.40 9.16 -11.75
CA VAL A 117 -13.49 9.94 -11.15
C VAL A 117 -14.53 10.30 -12.20
N ASP A 118 -14.12 10.79 -13.37
CA ASP A 118 -15.02 11.19 -14.46
C ASP A 118 -15.87 10.00 -14.94
N LYS A 119 -15.27 8.80 -15.00
CA LYS A 119 -15.96 7.53 -15.33
C LYS A 119 -16.78 6.95 -14.18
N LYS A 120 -16.75 7.56 -12.99
CA LYS A 120 -17.43 7.09 -11.76
C LYS A 120 -17.07 5.65 -11.35
N ILE A 121 -15.88 5.19 -11.72
CA ILE A 121 -15.38 3.85 -11.33
C ILE A 121 -14.60 3.90 -10.01
N TRP A 122 -14.21 5.11 -9.57
CA TRP A 122 -13.46 5.33 -8.34
C TRP A 122 -13.79 6.71 -7.73
N PRO A 123 -13.81 6.88 -6.39
CA PRO A 123 -13.53 5.91 -5.32
C PRO A 123 -14.66 4.89 -5.07
N PRO A 124 -14.36 3.77 -4.39
CA PRO A 124 -15.41 2.84 -3.97
C PRO A 124 -16.42 3.51 -3.03
N PRO A 125 -17.71 3.19 -3.13
CA PRO A 125 -18.74 3.73 -2.24
C PRO A 125 -18.47 3.44 -0.76
N GLY A 126 -18.81 4.39 0.12
CA GLY A 126 -18.66 4.25 1.58
C GLY A 126 -17.21 4.30 2.07
N GLY A 127 -16.26 4.74 1.22
CA GLY A 127 -14.87 4.95 1.61
C GLY A 127 -14.74 5.91 2.80
N PRO A 128 -15.13 7.21 2.68
CA PRO A 128 -14.97 8.19 3.76
C PRO A 128 -15.59 7.78 5.10
N ASP A 129 -16.73 7.09 5.08
CA ASP A 129 -17.46 6.70 6.29
C ASP A 129 -16.71 5.68 7.15
N ARG A 130 -15.74 4.96 6.56
CA ARG A 130 -14.99 3.86 7.20
C ARG A 130 -13.57 4.24 7.61
N LEU A 131 -13.14 5.46 7.31
CA LEU A 131 -11.76 5.91 7.50
C LEU A 131 -11.70 6.95 8.63
N LEU A 132 -10.67 6.84 9.47
CA LEU A 132 -10.35 7.83 10.50
C LEU A 132 -9.34 8.86 9.98
N ALA A 133 -8.35 8.39 9.22
CA ALA A 133 -7.31 9.23 8.64
C ALA A 133 -6.83 8.64 7.33
N GLN A 134 -6.27 9.49 6.47
CA GLN A 134 -5.67 9.09 5.21
C GLN A 134 -4.33 9.78 5.03
N GLN A 135 -3.33 9.01 4.64
CA GLN A 135 -2.03 9.50 4.21
C GLN A 135 -1.77 9.07 2.77
N THR A 136 -1.08 9.92 2.01
CA THR A 136 -0.68 9.65 0.63
C THR A 136 0.71 10.20 0.42
N ASP A 137 1.62 9.33 0.04
CA ASP A 137 3.02 9.63 -0.15
C ASP A 137 3.45 9.21 -1.55
N ILE A 138 4.41 9.92 -2.11
CA ILE A 138 5.05 9.56 -3.37
C ILE A 138 6.43 9.01 -3.07
N TYR A 139 6.68 7.79 -3.51
CA TYR A 139 7.95 7.12 -3.40
C TYR A 139 8.61 7.00 -4.78
N LEU A 140 9.94 7.11 -4.79
CA LEU A 140 10.78 6.77 -5.92
C LEU A 140 11.56 5.50 -5.56
N PRO A 141 11.64 4.51 -6.47
CA PRO A 141 12.31 3.26 -6.17
C PRO A 141 13.82 3.47 -6.08
N ALA A 142 14.43 2.91 -5.04
CA ALA A 142 15.89 2.83 -4.94
C ALA A 142 16.46 1.97 -6.08
N PRO A 143 17.75 2.14 -6.47
CA PRO A 143 18.35 1.38 -7.57
C PRO A 143 18.28 -0.15 -7.43
N PHE A 144 18.31 -0.65 -6.20
CA PHE A 144 18.22 -2.08 -5.87
C PHE A 144 16.78 -2.58 -5.64
N SER A 145 15.78 -1.71 -5.75
CA SER A 145 14.39 -2.10 -5.57
C SER A 145 14.01 -3.16 -6.61
N PRO A 146 13.32 -4.26 -6.23
CA PRO A 146 12.75 -5.19 -7.19
C PRO A 146 11.51 -4.61 -7.91
N LEU A 147 10.98 -3.49 -7.42
CA LEU A 147 9.90 -2.71 -8.01
C LEU A 147 10.51 -1.40 -8.52
N ARG A 148 10.89 -1.34 -9.79
CA ARG A 148 11.52 -0.17 -10.43
C ARG A 148 10.53 0.61 -11.26
#